data_AF-A0A1I2FGD2-F1
#
_entry.id   AF-A0A1I2FGD2-F1
#
_cell.length_a   1.000
_cell.length_b   1.000
_cell.length_c   1.000
_cell.angle_alpha   90.00
_cell.angle_beta   90.00
_cell.angle_gamma   90.00
#
_symmetry.space_group_name_H-M   'P 1'
#
loop_
_entity.id
_entity.type
_entity.pdbx_description
1 polymer ?
#
loop_
_entity_poly.entity_id
_entity_poly.type
_entity_poly.pdbx_seq_one_letter_code
_entity_poly.pdbx_strand_id
1 'polypeptide(L)'
;MDGISQAILEHADGAGTRGVAMGQLVDALVGRGYTPEAVEQAIWALLGARRLTPSGFLCRQLRRRDPFGEIVQTRCYELLLAPWSSELDHQLDLDLASDEAEVDDEDDPPR
;
A
#
# COMPACT_ATOMS: atom_id res chain seq x y z
N MET A 1 -16.24 14.22 -4.70
CA MET A 1 -15.55 12.96 -4.35
C MET A 1 -16.28 11.85 -5.09
N ASP A 2 -15.58 10.98 -5.80
CA ASP A 2 -16.21 9.91 -6.57
C ASP A 2 -16.72 8.77 -5.65
N GLY A 3 -17.55 7.87 -6.20
CA GLY A 3 -18.18 6.80 -5.41
C GLY A 3 -17.18 5.80 -4.82
N ILE A 4 -16.03 5.59 -5.47
CA ILE A 4 -14.96 4.71 -4.99
C ILE A 4 -14.33 5.31 -3.74
N SER A 5 -13.91 6.58 -3.82
CA SER A 5 -13.27 7.29 -2.72
C SER A 5 -14.19 7.38 -1.50
N GLN A 6 -15.48 7.67 -1.73
CA GLN A 6 -16.46 7.71 -0.64
C GLN A 6 -16.60 6.33 0.03
N ALA A 7 -16.76 5.26 -0.75
CA ALA A 7 -16.89 3.92 -0.20
C ALA A 7 -15.65 3.47 0.59
N ILE A 8 -14.45 3.84 0.16
CA ILE A 8 -13.21 3.57 0.89
C ILE A 8 -13.22 4.26 2.25
N LEU A 9 -13.56 5.55 2.28
CA LEU A 9 -13.62 6.32 3.53
C LEU A 9 -14.67 5.77 4.49
N GLU A 10 -15.84 5.39 3.99
CA GLU A 10 -16.89 4.77 4.81
C GLU A 10 -16.41 3.48 5.50
N HIS A 11 -15.62 2.64 4.81
CA HIS A 11 -15.04 1.44 5.41
C HIS A 11 -13.94 1.78 6.43
N ALA A 12 -13.07 2.75 6.12
CA ALA A 12 -12.03 3.18 7.03
C ALA A 12 -12.64 3.78 8.32
N ASP A 13 -13.66 4.62 8.20
CA ASP A 13 -14.39 5.22 9.32
C ASP A 13 -15.02 4.14 10.21
N GLY A 14 -15.62 3.11 9.60
CA GLY A 14 -16.20 1.98 10.34
C GLY A 14 -15.17 1.17 11.13
N ALA A 15 -13.92 1.07 10.66
CA ALA A 15 -12.84 0.37 11.33
C ALA A 15 -12.15 1.23 12.42
N GLY A 16 -12.18 2.56 12.26
CA GLY A 16 -11.53 3.53 13.13
C GLY A 16 -10.02 3.36 13.15
N THR A 17 -9.40 3.56 14.31
CA THR A 17 -7.93 3.50 14.49
C THR A 17 -7.33 2.11 14.32
N ARG A 18 -8.14 1.04 14.31
CA ARG A 18 -7.66 -0.32 14.00
C ARG A 18 -7.27 -0.48 12.54
N GLY A 19 -7.81 0.38 11.67
CA GLY A 19 -7.64 0.30 10.24
C GLY A 19 -8.30 -0.91 9.60
N VAL A 20 -8.40 -0.86 8.28
CA VAL A 20 -8.87 -1.95 7.42
C VAL A 20 -7.75 -2.35 6.47
N ALA A 21 -7.59 -3.65 6.24
CA ALA A 21 -6.57 -4.12 5.32
C ALA A 21 -6.85 -3.63 3.90
N MET A 22 -5.82 -3.15 3.20
CA MET A 22 -5.96 -2.65 1.82
C MET A 22 -6.64 -3.66 0.90
N GLY A 23 -6.24 -4.94 0.97
CA GLY A 23 -6.85 -6.02 0.22
C GLY A 23 -8.32 -6.26 0.57
N GLN A 24 -8.73 -6.05 1.83
CA GLN A 24 -10.16 -6.15 2.19
C GLN A 24 -10.99 -5.04 1.56
N LEU A 25 -10.45 -3.82 1.45
CA LEU A 25 -11.10 -2.73 0.72
C LEU A 25 -11.23 -3.06 -0.76
N VAL A 26 -10.14 -3.54 -1.37
CA VAL A 26 -10.14 -3.95 -2.79
C VAL A 26 -11.17 -5.04 -3.04
N ASP A 27 -11.15 -6.13 -2.26
CA ASP A 27 -12.11 -7.23 -2.39
C ASP A 27 -13.57 -6.76 -2.24
N ALA A 28 -13.84 -5.89 -1.26
CA ALA A 28 -15.19 -5.38 -1.00
C ALA A 28 -15.72 -4.51 -2.16
N LEU A 29 -14.87 -3.67 -2.76
CA LEU A 29 -15.26 -2.79 -3.85
C LEU A 29 -15.27 -3.51 -5.20
N VAL A 30 -14.40 -4.49 -5.41
CA VAL A 30 -14.48 -5.40 -6.57
C VAL A 30 -15.80 -6.18 -6.55
N GLY A 31 -16.25 -6.63 -5.38
CA GLY A 31 -17.57 -7.23 -5.19
C GLY A 31 -18.75 -6.30 -5.56
N ARG A 32 -18.52 -4.99 -5.67
CA ARG A 32 -19.51 -3.98 -6.09
C ARG A 32 -19.38 -3.58 -7.57
N GLY A 33 -18.46 -4.20 -8.32
CA GLY A 33 -18.28 -3.98 -9.76
C GLY A 33 -17.19 -2.97 -10.14
N TYR A 34 -16.38 -2.51 -9.19
CA TYR A 34 -15.20 -1.70 -9.49
C TYR A 34 -14.02 -2.59 -9.90
N THR A 35 -13.06 -2.05 -10.67
CA THR A 35 -11.83 -2.79 -10.98
C THR A 35 -10.81 -2.65 -9.85
N PRO A 36 -9.95 -3.64 -9.61
CA PRO A 36 -8.89 -3.55 -8.60
C PRO A 36 -8.03 -2.31 -8.78
N GLU A 37 -7.61 -2.03 -10.01
CA GLU A 37 -6.71 -0.92 -10.35
C GLU A 37 -7.35 0.44 -10.00
N ALA A 38 -8.65 0.59 -10.25
CA ALA A 38 -9.37 1.83 -9.93
C ALA A 38 -9.48 2.05 -8.41
N VAL A 39 -9.70 0.97 -7.65
CA VAL A 39 -9.76 1.03 -6.19
C VAL A 39 -8.39 1.36 -5.60
N GLU A 40 -7.34 0.69 -6.06
CA GLU A 40 -5.97 0.95 -5.60
C GLU A 40 -5.53 2.37 -5.92
N GLN A 41 -5.81 2.86 -7.13
CA GLN A 41 -5.52 4.23 -7.51
C GLN A 41 -6.24 5.25 -6.61
N ALA A 42 -7.50 4.99 -6.26
CA ALA A 42 -8.25 5.85 -5.35
C ALA A 42 -7.69 5.80 -3.92
N ILE A 43 -7.25 4.64 -3.43
CA ILE A 43 -6.57 4.51 -2.14
C ILE A 43 -5.31 5.38 -2.10
N TRP A 44 -4.46 5.29 -3.12
CA TRP A 44 -3.24 6.11 -3.21
C TRP A 44 -3.56 7.61 -3.30
N ALA A 45 -4.59 8.00 -4.05
CA ALA A 45 -5.04 9.38 -4.11
C ALA A 45 -5.52 9.89 -2.74
N LEU A 46 -6.23 9.07 -1.96
CA LEU A 46 -6.70 9.42 -0.62
C LEU A 46 -5.56 9.53 0.39
N LEU A 47 -4.54 8.68 0.30
CA LEU A 47 -3.31 8.80 1.09
C LEU A 47 -2.58 10.10 0.77
N GLY A 48 -2.34 10.40 -0.52
CA GLY A 48 -1.71 11.64 -0.95
C GLY A 48 -2.51 12.90 -0.58
N ALA A 49 -3.84 12.80 -0.52
CA ALA A 49 -4.74 13.87 -0.10
C ALA A 49 -4.93 13.97 1.42
N ARG A 50 -4.19 13.19 2.24
CA ARG A 50 -4.34 13.16 3.71
C ARG A 50 -5.79 12.92 4.16
N ARG A 51 -6.46 11.97 3.48
CA ARG A 51 -7.80 11.48 3.83
C ARG A 51 -7.76 10.09 4.46
N LEU A 52 -6.68 9.36 4.23
CA LEU A 52 -6.32 8.12 4.90
C LEU A 52 -4.93 8.27 5.52
N THR A 53 -4.62 7.42 6.50
CA THR A 53 -3.26 7.23 6.99
C THR A 53 -2.98 5.73 7.18
N PRO A 54 -1.74 5.25 6.94
CA PRO A 54 -1.33 3.94 7.41
C PRO A 54 -1.41 3.90 8.95
N SER A 55 -2.04 2.85 9.46
CA SER A 55 -2.16 2.58 10.91
C SER A 55 -1.31 1.40 11.36
N GLY A 56 -0.72 0.68 10.41
CA GLY A 56 0.10 -0.49 10.62
C GLY A 56 0.18 -1.33 9.35
N PHE A 57 0.63 -2.57 9.51
CA PHE A 57 0.68 -3.56 8.44
C PHE A 57 0.31 -4.93 8.98
N LEU A 58 -0.12 -5.82 8.08
CA LEU A 58 -0.31 -7.22 8.39
C LEU A 58 0.54 -8.07 7.45
N CYS A 59 0.86 -9.29 7.89
CA CYS A 59 1.55 -10.29 7.09
C CYS A 59 0.58 -11.44 6.79
N ARG A 60 0.24 -11.65 5.52
CA ARG A 60 -0.48 -12.85 5.07
C ARG A 60 0.50 -13.92 4.61
N GLN A 61 0.24 -15.15 5.02
CA GLN A 61 0.90 -16.32 4.46
C GLN A 61 0.03 -16.88 3.34
N LEU A 62 0.58 -16.94 2.14
CA LEU A 62 -0.09 -17.44 0.95
C LEU A 62 0.55 -18.76 0.55
N ARG A 63 -0.26 -19.73 0.15
CA ARG A 63 0.22 -20.97 -0.47
C ARG A 63 0.08 -20.81 -1.97
N ARG A 64 1.18 -20.86 -2.70
CA ARG A 64 1.19 -20.83 -4.18
C ARG A 64 1.84 -22.10 -4.71
N ARG A 65 1.47 -22.49 -5.92
CA ARG A 65 2.27 -23.46 -6.67
C ARG A 65 3.41 -22.71 -7.34
N ASP A 66 4.62 -23.25 -7.22
CA ASP A 66 5.73 -22.78 -8.02
C ASP A 66 5.62 -23.30 -9.47
N PRO A 67 6.53 -22.92 -10.39
CA PRO A 67 6.51 -23.40 -11.76
C PRO A 67 6.65 -24.92 -11.92
N PHE A 68 7.11 -25.63 -10.89
CA PHE A 68 7.25 -27.08 -10.85
C PHE A 68 6.02 -27.77 -10.24
N GLY A 69 5.03 -27.01 -9.78
CA GLY A 69 3.78 -27.50 -9.20
C GLY A 69 3.84 -27.76 -7.70
N GLU A 70 4.97 -27.49 -7.04
CA GLU A 70 5.18 -27.69 -5.61
C GLU A 70 4.52 -26.57 -4.80
N ILE A 71 3.99 -26.92 -3.61
CA ILE A 71 3.35 -25.93 -2.74
C ILE A 71 4.43 -25.17 -1.98
N VAL A 72 4.59 -23.90 -2.32
CA VAL A 72 5.49 -22.97 -1.63
C VAL A 72 4.68 -21.99 -0.79
N GLN A 73 5.14 -21.75 0.45
CA GLN A 73 4.61 -20.68 1.30
C GLN A 73 5.33 -19.37 1.00
N THR A 74 4.58 -18.31 0.71
CA THR A 74 5.10 -16.95 0.56
C THR A 74 4.45 -16.03 1.57
N ARG A 75 5.13 -14.93 1.92
CA ARG A 75 4.57 -13.86 2.73
C ARG A 75 4.20 -12.68 1.85
N CYS A 76 3.07 -12.05 2.15
CA CYS A 76 2.65 -10.78 1.56
C CYS A 76 2.36 -9.81 2.70
N TYR A 77 2.94 -8.62 2.62
CA TYR A 77 2.72 -7.56 3.60
C TYR A 77 1.78 -6.53 2.98
N GLU A 78 0.75 -6.11 3.71
CA GLU A 78 -0.18 -5.08 3.25
C GLU A 78 -0.44 -4.05 4.36
N LEU A 79 -0.76 -2.82 3.96
CA LEU A 79 -1.09 -1.73 4.86
C LEU A 79 -2.46 -1.91 5.49
N LEU A 80 -2.57 -1.50 6.75
CA LEU A 80 -3.84 -1.20 7.40
C LEU A 80 -4.14 0.29 7.23
N LEU A 81 -5.28 0.60 6.63
CA LEU A 81 -5.70 1.96 6.31
C LEU A 81 -6.76 2.43 7.30
N ALA A 82 -6.50 3.56 7.96
CA ALA A 82 -7.41 4.21 8.89
C ALA A 82 -7.80 5.60 8.34
N PRO A 83 -8.86 6.22 8.88
CA PRO A 83 -9.13 7.64 8.66
C PRO A 83 -7.87 8.44 9.01
N TRP A 84 -7.64 9.52 8.27
CA TRP A 84 -6.47 10.36 8.49
C TRP A 84 -6.35 10.79 9.96
N SER A 85 -5.14 10.67 10.50
CA SER A 85 -4.78 11.08 11.85
C SER A 85 -3.52 11.92 11.79
N SER A 86 -3.58 13.12 12.37
CA SER A 86 -2.42 14.01 12.49
C SER A 86 -1.27 13.37 13.28
N GLU A 87 -1.57 12.46 14.22
CA GLU A 87 -0.56 11.76 15.02
C GLU A 87 0.28 10.81 14.16
N LEU A 88 -0.31 10.27 13.10
CA LEU A 88 0.31 9.31 12.19
C LEU A 88 0.72 9.94 10.85
N ASP A 89 0.50 11.24 10.65
CA ASP A 89 0.72 11.91 9.34
C ASP A 89 2.17 11.83 8.88
N HIS A 90 3.12 11.85 9.82
CA HIS A 90 4.56 11.71 9.55
C HIS A 90 4.91 10.41 8.82
N GLN A 91 4.06 9.38 8.85
CA GLN A 91 4.27 8.14 8.10
C GLN A 91 4.09 8.32 6.59
N LEU A 92 3.43 9.39 6.16
CA LEU A 92 3.24 9.75 4.75
C LEU A 92 4.40 10.59 4.20
N ASP A 93 5.24 11.14 5.06
CA ASP A 93 6.41 11.94 4.68
C ASP A 93 7.61 10.99 4.48
N LEU A 94 7.72 10.46 3.25
CA LEU A 94 8.84 9.62 2.83
C LEU A 94 9.92 10.50 2.17
N ASP A 95 10.89 10.96 2.97
CA ASP A 95 12.15 11.49 2.46
C ASP A 95 13.04 10.31 2.03
N LEU A 96 12.72 9.72 0.88
CA LEU A 96 13.64 8.84 0.19
C LEU A 96 14.74 9.73 -0.37
N ALA A 97 15.83 9.90 0.38
CA ALA A 97 17.03 10.53 -0.13
C ALA A 97 17.36 9.85 -1.47
N SER A 98 17.28 10.62 -2.54
CA SER A 98 17.82 10.21 -3.83
C SER A 98 19.33 10.16 -3.66
N ASP A 99 19.84 9.05 -3.15
CA ASP A 99 21.25 8.69 -3.27
C ASP A 99 21.51 8.46 -4.76
N GLU A 100 21.67 9.57 -5.49
CA GLU A 100 22.52 9.60 -6.67
C GLU A 100 23.92 9.27 -6.15
N ALA A 101 24.20 7.97 -6.00
CA ALA A 101 25.54 7.49 -5.77
C ALA A 101 26.37 7.98 -6.96
N GLU A 102 27.17 9.02 -6.74
CA GLU A 102 28.26 9.41 -7.64
C GLU A 102 29.07 8.15 -7.90
N VAL A 103 28.96 7.63 -9.12
CA VAL A 103 29.86 6.59 -9.61
C VAL A 103 31.18 7.32 -9.85
N ASP A 104 32.11 7.21 -8.90
CA ASP A 104 33.51 7.55 -9.12
C ASP A 104 34.03 6.58 -10.20
N ASP A 105 34.09 7.05 -11.44
CA ASP A 105 34.84 6.43 -12.54
C ASP A 105 36.35 6.57 -12.23
N GLU A 106 36.85 5.81 -11.26
CA GLU A 106 38.29 5.66 -11.02
C GLU A 106 38.74 4.26 -11.45
N ASP A 107 38.85 4.06 -12.76
CA ASP A 107 39.56 2.92 -13.36
C ASP A 107 40.39 3.43 -14.55
N ASP A 108 41.43 4.23 -14.28
CA ASP A 108 42.50 4.51 -15.26
C ASP A 108 43.61 3.45 -15.10
N PRO A 109 43.80 2.53 -16.06
CA PRO A 109 44.82 1.51 -15.94
C PRO A 109 46.22 2.13 -16.13
N PRO A 110 47.25 1.66 -15.38
CA PRO A 110 48.59 2.21 -15.48
C PRO A 110 49.21 1.90 -16.86
N ARG A 111 49.86 2.92 -17.42
CA ARG A 111 50.60 2.89 -18.70
C ARG A 111 51.82 1.98 -18.68
#